data_AF-A0A9D1Q8L1-F1
#
_entry.id   AF-A0A9D1Q8L1-F1
#
_cell.length_a   1.000
_cell.length_b   1.000
_cell.length_c   1.000
_cell.angle_alpha   90.00
_cell.angle_beta   90.00
_cell.angle_gamma   90.00
#
_symmetry.space_group_name_H-M   'P 1'
#
loop_
_entity.id
_entity.type
_entity.pdbx_description
1 polymer ?
#
loop_
_entity_poly.entity_id
_entity_poly.type
_entity_poly.pdbx_seq_one_letter_code
_entity_poly.pdbx_strand_id
1 'polypeptide(L)'
;NPECFITLYCNHNGNLLLTRPTSTNLQYFTVFHLTTSDHPKIATYLEELISDNSSQIYSFRKRCQELSLLNELEDWYILRIYRDIQGKWHTPFPHHYTEHRSQDLSKLIARDLQRFIKQLKQRCDYRNILGNYPATLQTYQKIYQDHDPDYYHALNELSAIIEQEQYLLLSDHEEIRKTYIHCKNAKHDLYNQYMTQNR
;
A
#
# COMPACT_ATOMS: atom_id res chain seq x y z
N ASN A 1 -12.85 14.69 -3.04
CA ASN A 1 -12.61 14.03 -1.74
C ASN A 1 -13.35 12.70 -1.72
N PRO A 2 -12.69 11.60 -1.34
CA PRO A 2 -13.38 10.32 -1.14
C PRO A 2 -14.34 10.42 0.04
N GLU A 3 -15.51 9.79 -0.08
CA GLU A 3 -16.50 9.68 0.99
C GLU A 3 -16.08 8.61 2.01
N CYS A 4 -15.52 7.50 1.52
CA CYS A 4 -14.92 6.45 2.34
C CYS A 4 -13.76 5.77 1.61
N PHE A 5 -12.85 5.15 2.37
CA PHE A 5 -11.76 4.37 1.80
C PHE A 5 -11.45 3.13 2.64
N ILE A 6 -11.02 2.08 1.95
CA ILE A 6 -10.46 0.85 2.48
C ILE A 6 -9.00 0.80 2.04
N THR A 7 -8.08 0.61 2.99
CA THR A 7 -6.67 0.41 2.71
C THR A 7 -6.34 -1.06 2.85
N LEU A 8 -5.67 -1.64 1.87
CA LEU A 8 -5.14 -2.99 1.97
C LEU A 8 -3.61 -2.92 1.97
N TYR A 9 -3.02 -3.62 2.92
CA TYR A 9 -1.59 -3.82 3.05
C TYR A 9 -1.28 -5.26 2.61
N CYS A 10 -0.26 -5.45 1.79
CA CYS A 10 0.21 -6.75 1.36
C CYS A 10 1.73 -6.86 1.54
N ASN A 11 2.20 -7.95 2.14
CA ASN A 11 3.64 -8.25 2.15
C ASN A 11 4.02 -9.22 1.03
N HIS A 12 5.33 -9.45 0.86
CA HIS A 12 5.84 -10.36 -0.17
C HIS A 12 5.41 -11.82 0.02
N ASN A 13 5.07 -12.25 1.25
CA ASN A 13 4.55 -13.59 1.53
C ASN A 13 3.06 -13.75 1.14
N GLY A 14 2.42 -12.66 0.68
CA GLY A 14 1.00 -12.66 0.34
C GLY A 14 0.08 -12.59 1.55
N ASN A 15 0.61 -12.20 2.73
CA ASN A 15 -0.23 -11.82 3.86
C ASN A 15 -0.89 -10.48 3.54
N LEU A 16 -2.16 -10.38 3.89
CA LEU A 16 -3.01 -9.24 3.67
C LEU A 16 -3.52 -8.71 5.00
N LEU A 17 -3.61 -7.39 5.07
CA LEU A 17 -4.24 -6.65 6.15
C LEU A 17 -5.18 -5.60 5.56
N LEU A 18 -6.48 -5.71 5.85
CA LEU A 18 -7.51 -4.78 5.36
C LEU A 18 -7.90 -3.81 6.46
N THR A 19 -7.93 -2.51 6.16
CA THR A 19 -8.32 -1.45 7.10
C THR A 19 -9.34 -0.48 6.54
N ARG A 20 -10.25 -0.03 7.40
CA ARG A 20 -11.19 1.07 7.12
C ARG A 20 -11.31 1.92 8.40
N PRO A 21 -11.25 3.26 8.31
CA PRO A 21 -11.56 4.13 9.44
C PRO A 21 -13.02 3.95 9.86
N THR A 22 -13.30 3.75 11.15
CA THR A 22 -14.69 3.57 11.66
C THR A 22 -15.28 4.82 12.32
N SER A 23 -14.59 5.97 12.30
CA SER A 23 -15.11 7.26 12.79
C SER A 23 -14.40 8.46 12.12
N THR A 24 -14.92 9.68 12.30
CA THR A 24 -14.23 10.94 11.92
C THR A 24 -12.87 11.11 12.60
N ASN A 25 -12.61 10.36 13.68
CA ASN A 25 -11.27 10.18 14.22
C ASN A 25 -10.58 9.01 13.51
N LEU A 26 -9.50 9.32 12.79
CA LEU A 26 -8.58 8.44 12.05
C LEU A 26 -7.91 7.32 12.90
N GLN A 27 -8.39 7.05 14.11
CA GLN A 27 -7.76 6.19 15.11
C GLN A 27 -8.43 4.83 15.27
N TYR A 28 -9.55 4.57 14.58
CA TYR A 28 -10.26 3.31 14.68
C TYR A 28 -10.24 2.58 13.35
N PHE A 29 -9.60 1.42 13.33
CA PHE A 29 -9.49 0.57 12.14
C PHE A 29 -10.04 -0.82 12.42
N THR A 30 -10.71 -1.36 11.41
CA THR A 30 -10.94 -2.81 11.30
C THR A 30 -9.67 -3.45 10.74
N VAL A 31 -9.28 -4.65 11.18
CA VAL A 31 -8.10 -5.36 10.67
C VAL A 31 -8.42 -6.83 10.47
N PHE A 32 -8.15 -7.35 9.27
CA PHE A 32 -8.28 -8.78 8.96
C PHE A 32 -6.97 -9.34 8.42
N HIS A 33 -6.42 -10.35 9.07
CA HIS A 33 -5.26 -11.09 8.57
C HIS A 33 -5.70 -12.20 7.62
N LEU A 34 -5.28 -12.09 6.38
CA LEU A 34 -5.67 -13.00 5.31
C LEU A 34 -4.44 -13.40 4.51
N THR A 35 -4.55 -14.45 3.70
CA THR A 35 -3.64 -14.69 2.60
C THR A 35 -4.31 -14.33 1.29
N THR A 36 -3.56 -13.94 0.26
CA THR A 36 -4.10 -13.68 -1.09
C THR A 36 -4.83 -14.88 -1.71
N SER A 37 -4.70 -16.09 -1.14
CA SER A 37 -5.45 -17.29 -1.50
C SER A 37 -6.82 -17.42 -0.84
N ASP A 38 -7.12 -16.68 0.24
CA ASP A 38 -8.35 -16.79 1.02
C ASP A 38 -9.54 -16.04 0.39
N HIS A 39 -9.82 -16.25 -0.91
CA HIS A 39 -10.84 -15.51 -1.67
C HIS A 39 -12.20 -15.36 -0.97
N PRO A 40 -12.81 -16.42 -0.41
CA PRO A 40 -14.11 -16.29 0.23
C PRO A 40 -14.05 -15.40 1.48
N LYS A 41 -12.98 -15.50 2.28
CA LYS A 41 -12.82 -14.68 3.50
C LYS A 41 -12.55 -13.22 3.15
N ILE A 42 -11.71 -12.97 2.13
CA ILE A 42 -11.47 -11.62 1.62
C ILE A 42 -12.80 -10.99 1.16
N ALA A 43 -13.61 -11.72 0.41
CA ALA A 43 -14.92 -11.24 -0.02
C ALA A 43 -15.85 -10.94 1.16
N THR A 44 -15.97 -11.85 2.13
CA THR A 44 -16.79 -11.62 3.34
C THR A 44 -16.38 -10.36 4.08
N TYR A 45 -15.08 -10.19 4.34
CA TYR A 45 -14.59 -9.02 5.07
C TYR A 45 -14.69 -7.72 4.26
N LEU A 46 -14.49 -7.77 2.95
CA LEU A 46 -14.78 -6.62 2.09
C LEU A 46 -16.26 -6.25 2.12
N GLU A 47 -17.17 -7.22 2.15
CA GLU A 47 -18.62 -6.97 2.25
C GLU A 47 -18.96 -6.25 3.57
N GLU A 48 -18.42 -6.72 4.70
CA GLU A 48 -18.56 -6.06 6.00
C GLU A 48 -18.03 -4.63 5.97
N LEU A 49 -16.83 -4.44 5.39
CA LEU A 49 -16.21 -3.13 5.26
C LEU A 49 -16.96 -2.21 4.31
N ILE A 50 -17.54 -2.70 3.21
CA ILE A 50 -18.26 -1.89 2.22
C ILE A 50 -19.62 -1.46 2.78
N SER A 51 -20.33 -2.39 3.43
CA SER A 51 -21.68 -2.18 3.98
C SER A 51 -21.72 -1.35 5.27
N ASP A 52 -20.56 -1.07 5.87
CA ASP A 52 -20.42 -0.34 7.14
C ASP A 52 -21.16 -1.01 8.32
N ASN A 53 -21.43 -2.32 8.21
CA ASN A 53 -22.09 -3.13 9.24
C ASN A 53 -21.08 -3.53 10.34
N SER A 54 -20.41 -2.55 10.94
CA SER A 54 -19.25 -2.75 11.81
C SER A 54 -19.53 -3.33 13.21
N SER A 55 -20.67 -4.00 13.41
CA SER A 55 -21.06 -4.55 14.71
C SER A 55 -20.19 -5.71 15.21
N GLN A 56 -19.31 -6.27 14.36
CA GLN A 56 -18.36 -7.34 14.73
C GLN A 56 -16.88 -6.90 14.82
N ILE A 57 -16.62 -5.61 15.01
CA ILE A 57 -15.26 -5.04 14.91
C ILE A 57 -14.73 -4.66 16.28
N TYR A 58 -14.38 -5.66 17.10
CA TYR A 58 -13.83 -5.44 18.44
C TYR A 58 -12.80 -6.50 18.85
N SER A 59 -11.75 -6.73 18.05
CA SER A 59 -10.63 -7.56 18.52
C SER A 59 -9.27 -7.29 17.89
N PHE A 60 -8.88 -6.02 17.70
CA PHE A 60 -7.47 -5.71 17.39
C PHE A 60 -6.93 -4.41 18.03
N ARG A 61 -7.72 -3.70 18.83
CA ARG A 61 -7.22 -2.55 19.61
C ARG A 61 -6.04 -2.93 20.52
N LYS A 62 -5.90 -4.22 20.86
CA LYS A 62 -4.82 -4.74 21.71
C LYS A 62 -3.50 -5.02 21.00
N ARG A 63 -3.46 -5.08 19.65
CA ARG A 63 -2.28 -5.55 18.90
C ARG A 63 -1.69 -4.49 17.95
N CYS A 64 -2.47 -3.52 17.47
CA CYS A 64 -1.94 -2.31 16.80
C CYS A 64 -1.27 -1.30 17.76
N GLN A 65 -1.38 -1.47 19.08
CA GLN A 65 -0.63 -0.67 20.05
C GLN A 65 0.85 -1.07 20.14
N GLU A 66 1.23 -2.18 19.50
CA GLU A 66 2.63 -2.55 19.36
C GLU A 66 3.22 -1.72 18.22
N LEU A 67 4.04 -0.72 18.57
CA LEU A 67 4.84 0.08 17.62
C LEU A 67 5.55 -0.77 16.56
N SER A 68 5.87 -2.02 16.88
CA SER A 68 6.46 -3.00 15.96
C SER A 68 5.59 -3.25 14.74
N LEU A 69 4.26 -3.43 14.87
CA LEU A 69 3.41 -3.69 13.72
C LEU A 69 3.28 -2.46 12.81
N LEU A 70 3.24 -1.26 13.39
CA LEU A 70 3.21 -0.02 12.59
C LEU A 70 4.49 0.14 11.78
N ASN A 71 5.65 -0.12 12.38
CA ASN A 71 6.93 -0.13 11.69
C ASN A 71 6.96 -1.22 10.60
N GLU A 72 6.41 -2.41 10.87
CA GLU A 72 6.30 -3.48 9.87
C GLU A 72 5.44 -3.05 8.67
N LEU A 73 4.34 -2.32 8.88
CA LEU A 73 3.44 -1.89 7.80
C LEU A 73 4.08 -0.88 6.84
N GLU A 74 5.13 -0.17 7.24
CA GLU A 74 5.86 0.75 6.35
C GLU A 74 6.55 0.02 5.19
N ASP A 75 6.88 -1.26 5.41
CA ASP A 75 7.52 -2.14 4.44
C ASP A 75 6.50 -2.97 3.63
N TRP A 76 5.20 -2.75 3.83
CA TRP A 76 4.15 -3.44 3.09
C TRP A 76 3.69 -2.61 1.89
N TYR A 77 3.32 -3.31 0.82
CA TYR A 77 2.66 -2.69 -0.32
C TYR A 77 1.27 -2.22 0.09
N ILE A 78 0.95 -0.96 -0.23
CA ILE A 78 -0.30 -0.31 0.14
C ILE A 78 -1.13 -0.10 -1.12
N LEU A 79 -2.39 -0.49 -1.06
CA LEU A 79 -3.38 -0.18 -2.09
C LEU A 79 -4.64 0.37 -1.43
N ARG A 80 -5.30 1.30 -2.12
CA ARG A 80 -6.50 1.96 -1.61
C ARG A 80 -7.68 1.75 -2.56
N ILE A 81 -8.79 1.36 -1.98
CA ILE A 81 -10.10 1.29 -2.62
C ILE A 81 -10.92 2.40 -2.01
N TYR A 82 -11.54 3.26 -2.81
CA TYR A 82 -12.30 4.39 -2.28
C TYR A 82 -13.61 4.60 -3.01
N ARG A 83 -14.60 5.11 -2.28
CA ARG A 83 -15.87 5.57 -2.84
C ARG A 83 -15.82 7.07 -3.02
N ASP A 84 -16.16 7.55 -4.22
CA ASP A 84 -16.31 8.99 -4.44
C ASP A 84 -17.68 9.49 -3.95
N ILE A 85 -17.87 10.80 -3.98
CA ILE A 85 -19.12 11.47 -3.55
C ILE A 85 -20.34 11.09 -4.40
N GLN A 86 -20.14 10.43 -5.55
CA GLN A 86 -21.21 9.95 -6.43
C GLN A 86 -21.54 8.47 -6.16
N GLY A 87 -20.95 7.87 -5.11
CA GLY A 87 -21.16 6.47 -4.74
C GLY A 87 -20.32 5.49 -5.56
N LYS A 88 -19.47 5.95 -6.49
CA LYS A 88 -18.68 5.05 -7.35
C LYS A 88 -17.43 4.54 -6.62
N TRP A 89 -17.21 3.24 -6.68
CA TRP A 89 -16.02 2.59 -6.13
C TRP A 89 -14.87 2.59 -7.14
N HIS A 90 -13.75 3.14 -6.71
CA HIS A 90 -12.50 3.19 -7.45
C HIS A 90 -11.52 2.19 -6.85
N THR A 91 -10.88 1.43 -7.73
CA THR A 91 -9.88 0.43 -7.37
C THR A 91 -8.63 0.63 -8.22
N PRO A 92 -7.47 0.17 -7.76
CA PRO A 92 -6.24 0.20 -8.56
C PRO A 92 -6.24 -0.87 -9.67
N PHE A 93 -7.28 -1.69 -9.74
CA PHE A 93 -7.45 -2.66 -10.83
C PHE A 93 -7.81 -1.92 -12.12
N PRO A 94 -7.51 -2.50 -13.31
CA PRO A 94 -7.81 -1.87 -14.60
C PRO A 94 -9.30 -1.68 -14.92
N HIS A 95 -10.20 -1.90 -13.95
CA HIS A 95 -11.65 -1.83 -14.11
C HIS A 95 -12.27 -1.01 -12.96
N HIS A 96 -13.30 -0.22 -13.28
CA HIS A 96 -14.10 0.50 -12.30
C HIS A 96 -15.40 -0.26 -12.00
N TYR A 97 -15.86 -0.25 -10.76
CA TYR A 97 -17.14 -0.86 -10.38
C TYR A 97 -18.18 0.22 -10.08
N THR A 98 -19.35 0.16 -10.72
CA THR A 98 -20.48 1.06 -10.48
C THR A 98 -21.51 0.42 -9.54
N GLU A 99 -22.19 1.25 -8.74
CA GLU A 99 -23.10 0.88 -7.65
C GLU A 99 -24.18 -0.17 -8.00
N HIS A 100 -24.62 -0.24 -9.27
CA HIS A 100 -25.62 -1.21 -9.73
C HIS A 100 -25.19 -2.69 -9.67
N ARG A 101 -23.98 -3.00 -9.20
CA ARG A 101 -23.47 -4.37 -8.95
C ARG A 101 -23.00 -4.60 -7.50
N SER A 102 -23.56 -3.87 -6.54
CA SER A 102 -23.14 -3.91 -5.13
C SER A 102 -23.08 -5.32 -4.52
N GLN A 103 -24.05 -6.20 -4.85
CA GLN A 103 -24.15 -7.55 -4.26
C GLN A 103 -22.98 -8.51 -4.56
N ASP A 104 -22.14 -8.19 -5.55
CA ASP A 104 -20.94 -8.98 -5.87
C ASP A 104 -19.65 -8.14 -5.86
N LEU A 105 -19.71 -6.86 -5.45
CA LEU A 105 -18.55 -5.96 -5.48
C LEU A 105 -17.39 -6.52 -4.66
N SER A 106 -17.67 -6.99 -3.45
CA SER A 106 -16.69 -7.60 -2.54
C SER A 106 -16.01 -8.83 -3.17
N LYS A 107 -16.78 -9.70 -3.82
CA LYS A 107 -16.28 -10.90 -4.53
C LYS A 107 -15.43 -10.55 -5.75
N LEU A 108 -15.85 -9.56 -6.53
CA LEU A 108 -15.11 -9.07 -7.68
C LEU A 108 -13.76 -8.48 -7.26
N ILE A 109 -13.76 -7.64 -6.23
CA ILE A 109 -12.54 -7.07 -5.65
C ILE A 109 -11.62 -8.18 -5.11
N ALA A 110 -12.16 -9.15 -4.35
CA ALA A 110 -11.37 -10.26 -3.81
C ALA A 110 -10.68 -11.06 -4.91
N ARG A 111 -11.43 -11.39 -5.97
CA ARG A 111 -10.90 -12.10 -7.15
C ARG A 111 -9.81 -11.30 -7.85
N ASP A 112 -10.08 -10.03 -8.12
CA ASP A 112 -9.20 -9.18 -8.92
C ASP A 112 -7.94 -8.78 -8.13
N LEU A 113 -8.02 -8.72 -6.80
CA LEU A 113 -6.88 -8.49 -5.89
C LEU A 113 -5.80 -9.57 -6.04
N GLN A 114 -6.15 -10.86 -6.02
CA GLN A 114 -5.15 -11.92 -6.16
C GLN A 114 -4.43 -11.81 -7.51
N ARG A 115 -5.19 -11.60 -8.58
CA ARG A 115 -4.63 -11.43 -9.93
C ARG A 115 -3.70 -10.22 -9.98
N PHE A 116 -4.11 -9.11 -9.37
CA PHE A 116 -3.34 -7.88 -9.33
C PHE A 116 -2.02 -8.06 -8.58
N ILE A 117 -2.03 -8.67 -7.39
CA ILE A 117 -0.80 -8.96 -6.63
C ILE A 117 0.14 -9.87 -7.44
N LYS A 118 -0.39 -10.89 -8.13
CA LYS A 118 0.41 -11.74 -9.02
C LYS A 118 1.05 -10.94 -10.16
N GLN A 119 0.30 -10.02 -10.78
CA GLN A 119 0.83 -9.13 -11.83
C GLN A 119 1.91 -8.19 -11.31
N LEU A 120 1.76 -7.66 -10.09
CA LEU A 120 2.78 -6.84 -9.45
C LEU A 120 4.07 -7.62 -9.17
N LYS A 121 3.97 -8.87 -8.71
CA LYS A 121 5.14 -9.75 -8.55
C LYS A 121 5.85 -9.99 -9.88
N GLN A 122 5.12 -10.31 -10.94
CA GLN A 122 5.69 -10.44 -12.28
C GLN A 122 6.37 -9.13 -12.74
N ARG A 123 5.82 -7.97 -12.37
CA ARG A 123 6.43 -6.67 -12.64
C ARG A 123 7.76 -6.49 -11.89
N CYS A 124 7.91 -7.03 -10.68
CA CYS A 124 9.21 -7.09 -10.00
C CYS A 124 10.22 -7.90 -10.82
N ASP A 125 9.82 -9.09 -11.29
CA ASP A 125 10.70 -9.97 -12.07
C ASP A 125 11.16 -9.31 -13.37
N TYR A 126 10.22 -8.69 -14.10
CA TYR A 126 10.56 -7.93 -15.31
C TYR A 126 11.48 -6.75 -15.03
N ARG A 127 11.27 -6.04 -13.91
CA ARG A 127 12.11 -4.89 -13.54
C ARG A 127 13.55 -5.31 -13.26
N ASN A 128 13.76 -6.49 -12.68
CA ASN A 128 15.08 -7.03 -12.37
C ASN A 128 15.53 -8.15 -13.33
N ILE A 129 14.99 -8.20 -14.55
CA ILE A 129 15.30 -9.30 -15.48
C ILE A 129 16.79 -9.40 -15.83
N LEU A 130 17.52 -8.29 -15.77
CA LEU A 130 18.97 -8.22 -16.00
C LEU A 130 19.79 -8.29 -14.70
N GLY A 131 19.16 -8.41 -13.53
CA GLY A 131 19.82 -8.55 -12.22
C GLY A 131 20.54 -7.30 -11.70
N ASN A 132 20.52 -6.18 -12.42
CA ASN A 132 21.26 -4.96 -12.09
C ASN A 132 20.43 -3.87 -11.40
N TYR A 133 19.15 -4.15 -11.15
CA TYR A 133 18.24 -3.14 -10.63
C TYR A 133 18.55 -2.72 -9.17
N PRO A 134 19.06 -3.58 -8.27
CA PRO A 134 19.58 -3.12 -6.97
C PRO A 134 20.63 -2.01 -7.09
N ALA A 135 21.55 -2.09 -8.06
CA ALA A 135 22.54 -1.04 -8.28
C ALA A 135 21.88 0.28 -8.71
N THR A 136 20.80 0.22 -9.49
CA THR A 136 20.02 1.41 -9.87
C THR A 136 19.37 2.06 -8.65
N LEU A 137 18.74 1.26 -7.76
CA LEU A 137 18.14 1.75 -6.52
C LEU A 137 19.20 2.34 -5.57
N GLN A 138 20.41 1.77 -5.52
CA GLN A 138 21.54 2.34 -4.76
C GLN A 138 21.97 3.70 -5.32
N THR A 139 21.99 3.86 -6.64
CA THR A 139 22.25 5.18 -7.26
C THR A 139 21.17 6.20 -6.87
N TYR A 140 19.89 5.81 -6.90
CA TYR A 140 18.79 6.68 -6.45
C TYR A 140 18.92 7.06 -4.97
N GLN A 141 19.25 6.09 -4.12
CA GLN A 141 19.50 6.33 -2.71
C GLN A 141 20.62 7.36 -2.50
N LYS A 142 21.75 7.22 -3.20
CA LYS A 142 22.87 8.18 -3.11
C LYS A 142 22.45 9.59 -3.55
N ILE A 143 21.65 9.71 -4.61
CA ILE A 143 21.13 11.02 -5.03
C ILE A 143 20.36 11.69 -3.88
N TYR A 144 19.55 10.97 -3.12
CA TYR A 144 18.87 11.55 -1.96
C TYR A 144 19.80 11.88 -0.78
N GLN A 145 20.90 11.15 -0.62
CA GLN A 145 21.83 11.31 0.51
C GLN A 145 22.87 12.42 0.27
N ASP A 146 23.28 12.62 -0.98
CA ASP A 146 24.41 13.49 -1.35
C ASP A 146 23.99 14.95 -1.62
N HIS A 147 22.68 15.23 -1.69
CA HIS A 147 22.17 16.58 -1.96
C HIS A 147 21.74 17.30 -0.70
N ASP A 148 21.92 18.62 -0.70
CA ASP A 148 21.39 19.50 0.34
C ASP A 148 19.86 19.49 0.35
N PRO A 149 19.22 19.70 1.52
CA PRO A 149 17.76 19.63 1.63
C PRO A 149 17.00 20.62 0.74
N ASP A 150 17.59 21.78 0.43
CA ASP A 150 17.01 22.75 -0.51
C ASP A 150 16.79 22.19 -1.92
N TYR A 151 17.48 21.10 -2.27
CA TYR A 151 17.35 20.42 -3.55
C TYR A 151 16.15 19.45 -3.62
N TYR A 152 15.40 19.28 -2.52
CA TYR A 152 14.28 18.33 -2.42
C TYR A 152 13.29 18.42 -3.59
N HIS A 153 12.83 19.64 -3.93
CA HIS A 153 11.88 19.84 -5.03
C HIS A 153 12.45 19.52 -6.42
N ALA A 154 13.77 19.64 -6.60
CA ALA A 154 14.43 19.27 -7.85
C ALA A 154 14.43 17.75 -8.08
N LEU A 155 14.16 16.96 -7.03
CA LEU A 155 14.09 15.49 -7.08
C LEU A 155 12.65 14.95 -7.20
N ASN A 156 11.68 15.78 -7.58
CA ASN A 156 10.27 15.37 -7.71
C ASN A 156 10.07 14.22 -8.72
N GLU A 157 10.78 14.26 -9.86
CA GLU A 157 10.68 13.19 -10.87
C GLU A 157 11.23 11.86 -10.34
N LEU A 158 12.36 11.89 -9.63
CA LEU A 158 12.90 10.70 -8.97
C LEU A 158 11.95 10.21 -7.87
N SER A 159 11.32 11.11 -7.14
CA SER A 159 10.34 10.80 -6.11
C SER A 159 9.13 10.08 -6.70
N ALA A 160 8.63 10.54 -7.85
CA ALA A 160 7.54 9.92 -8.58
C ALA A 160 7.90 8.52 -9.07
N ILE A 161 9.13 8.30 -9.56
CA ILE A 161 9.63 6.97 -9.94
C ILE A 161 9.57 6.02 -8.74
N ILE A 162 10.14 6.41 -7.60
CA ILE A 162 10.14 5.59 -6.39
C ILE A 162 8.72 5.26 -5.93
N GLU A 163 7.80 6.23 -5.95
CA GLU A 163 6.40 6.01 -5.56
C GLU A 163 5.65 5.05 -6.48
N GLN A 164 5.87 5.16 -7.80
CA GLN A 164 5.28 4.24 -8.78
C GLN A 164 5.85 2.82 -8.68
N GLU A 165 7.02 2.68 -8.05
CA GLU A 165 7.77 1.45 -7.89
C GLU A 165 7.55 0.77 -6.54
N GLN A 166 6.56 1.21 -5.76
CA GLN A 166 6.17 0.56 -4.49
C GLN A 166 5.94 -0.96 -4.60
N TYR A 167 5.55 -1.45 -5.77
CA TYR A 167 5.36 -2.88 -6.02
C TYR A 167 6.62 -3.71 -5.75
N LEU A 168 7.82 -3.12 -5.74
CA LEU A 168 9.08 -3.79 -5.40
C LEU A 168 9.10 -4.36 -3.99
N LEU A 169 8.26 -3.85 -3.06
CA LEU A 169 8.06 -4.44 -1.73
C LEU A 169 7.50 -5.87 -1.78
N LEU A 170 6.88 -6.25 -2.91
CA LEU A 170 6.34 -7.59 -3.15
C LEU A 170 7.34 -8.53 -3.85
N SER A 171 8.53 -8.05 -4.22
CA SER A 171 9.56 -8.85 -4.89
C SER A 171 9.94 -10.06 -4.04
N ASP A 172 10.16 -11.22 -4.65
CA ASP A 172 10.68 -12.39 -3.94
C ASP A 172 12.20 -12.28 -3.68
N HIS A 173 12.91 -11.40 -4.42
CA HIS A 173 14.32 -11.07 -4.18
C HIS A 173 14.48 -10.12 -2.99
N GLU A 174 15.04 -10.63 -1.89
CA GLU A 174 15.24 -9.89 -0.64
C GLU A 174 16.10 -8.62 -0.82
N GLU A 175 17.15 -8.71 -1.63
CA GLU A 175 18.02 -7.56 -1.92
C GLU A 175 17.24 -6.39 -2.51
N ILE A 176 16.38 -6.64 -3.52
CA ILE A 176 15.53 -5.61 -4.12
C ILE A 176 14.66 -4.93 -3.05
N ARG A 177 14.00 -5.74 -2.20
CA ARG A 177 13.13 -5.21 -1.15
C ARG A 177 13.91 -4.30 -0.20
N LYS A 178 15.05 -4.77 0.31
CA LYS A 178 15.90 -4.02 1.24
C LYS A 178 16.42 -2.72 0.60
N THR A 179 16.95 -2.79 -0.61
CA THR A 179 17.49 -1.60 -1.29
C THR A 179 16.39 -0.58 -1.61
N TYR A 180 15.20 -1.04 -2.01
CA TYR A 180 14.05 -0.15 -2.21
C TYR A 180 13.64 0.56 -0.90
N ILE A 181 13.56 -0.17 0.21
CA ILE A 181 13.26 0.40 1.54
C ILE A 181 14.31 1.45 1.93
N HIS A 182 15.60 1.15 1.77
CA HIS A 182 16.66 2.12 2.04
C HIS A 182 16.56 3.39 1.18
N CYS A 183 16.24 3.24 -0.11
CA CYS A 183 16.03 4.38 -1.00
C CYS A 183 14.80 5.22 -0.59
N LYS A 184 13.70 4.57 -0.22
CA LYS A 184 12.48 5.23 0.28
C LYS A 184 12.78 6.01 1.57
N ASN A 185 13.55 5.43 2.48
CA ASN A 185 13.92 6.08 3.74
C ASN A 185 14.85 7.27 3.50
N ALA A 186 15.84 7.16 2.60
CA ALA A 186 16.69 8.30 2.23
C ALA A 186 15.88 9.48 1.67
N LYS A 187 14.84 9.21 0.85
CA LYS A 187 13.90 10.25 0.39
C LYS A 187 13.16 10.89 1.57
N HIS A 188 12.68 10.09 2.51
CA HIS A 188 11.96 10.57 3.69
C HIS A 188 12.86 11.43 4.59
N ASP A 189 14.10 11.02 4.78
CA ASP A 189 15.09 11.75 5.58
C ASP A 189 15.40 13.12 4.96
N LEU A 190 15.61 13.18 3.63
CA LEU A 190 15.83 14.44 2.92
C LEU A 190 14.62 15.40 3.09
N TYR A 191 13.40 14.89 2.94
CA TYR A 191 12.18 15.66 3.19
C TYR A 191 12.13 16.20 4.64
N ASN A 192 12.43 15.36 5.63
CA ASN A 192 12.41 15.78 7.03
C ASN A 192 13.46 16.85 7.35
N GLN A 193 14.65 16.75 6.73
CA GLN A 193 15.68 17.78 6.82
C GLN A 193 15.21 19.10 6.20
N TYR A 194 14.63 19.04 4.99
CA TYR A 194 14.08 20.21 4.30
C TYR A 194 13.00 20.91 5.13
N MET A 195 12.07 20.13 5.70
CA MET A 195 11.01 20.64 6.56
C MET A 195 11.54 21.23 7.88
N THR A 196 12.64 20.70 8.41
CA THR A 196 13.27 21.25 9.62
C THR A 196 13.99 22.57 9.34
N GLN A 197 14.64 22.70 8.19
CA GLN A 197 15.35 23.92 7.79
C GLN A 197 14.41 25.07 7.39
N ASN A 198 13.23 24.75 6.85
CA ASN A 198 12.23 25.73 6.41
C ASN A 198 11.09 25.95 7.42
N ARG A 199 11.30 25.61 8.69
CA ARG A 199 10.39 25.89 9.82
C ARG A 199 10.89 27.07 10.64
#